data_AF-A0A6H9I0U0-F1
#
_entry.id   AF-A0A6H9I0U0-F1
#
_cell.length_a   1.000
_cell.length_b   1.000
_cell.length_c   1.000
_cell.angle_alpha   90.00
_cell.angle_beta   90.00
_cell.angle_gamma   90.00
#
_symmetry.space_group_name_H-M   'P 1'
#
loop_
_entity.id
_entity.type
_entity.pdbx_description
1 polymer ?
#
loop_
_entity_poly.entity_id
_entity_poly.type
_entity_poly.pdbx_seq_one_letter_code
_entity_poly.pdbx_strand_id
1 'polypeptide(L)'
;MEGIAERDLEKALELGRSPPPGPHDRLWQNADIASFARWSGLAMQPIVVRETVAPRIGAAVFDDGLVRDWPDPGSGVDRHLGYAFQWYALAVLAAGLWVRFVLFGRRKAGR
;
A
#
# COMPACT_ATOMS: atom_id res chain seq x y z
N MET A 1 -4.02 25.67 -5.74
CA MET A 1 -3.51 24.29 -5.72
C MET A 1 -3.73 23.78 -4.30
N GLU A 2 -4.36 22.62 -4.16
CA GLU A 2 -4.54 21.95 -2.88
C GLU A 2 -3.87 20.58 -2.99
N GLY A 3 -3.16 20.19 -1.96
CA GLY A 3 -2.37 18.97 -1.96
C GLY A 3 -1.83 18.66 -0.57
N ILE A 4 -1.41 17.41 -0.41
CA ILE A 4 -0.86 16.90 0.84
C ILE A 4 0.66 16.91 0.71
N ALA A 5 1.35 17.50 1.68
CA ALA A 5 2.80 17.48 1.75
C ALA A 5 3.26 16.18 2.41
N GLU A 6 4.05 15.41 1.69
CA GLU A 6 4.59 14.12 2.12
C GLU A 6 6.11 14.19 2.17
N ARG A 7 6.69 13.57 3.20
CA ARG A 7 8.15 13.51 3.36
C ARG A 7 8.78 12.39 2.55
N ASP A 8 8.03 11.34 2.27
CA ASP A 8 8.52 10.16 1.57
C ASP A 8 7.45 9.66 0.61
N LEU A 9 7.89 9.19 -0.56
CA LEU A 9 7.04 8.50 -1.52
C LEU A 9 6.96 7.03 -1.13
N GLU A 10 5.79 6.42 -1.31
CA GLU A 10 5.68 4.97 -1.20
C GLU A 10 6.60 4.29 -2.21
N LYS A 11 7.42 3.37 -1.73
CA LYS A 11 8.35 2.59 -2.56
C LYS A 11 7.77 1.20 -2.78
N ALA A 12 7.71 0.81 -4.04
CA ALA A 12 7.44 -0.56 -4.42
C ALA A 12 8.61 -1.47 -4.03
N LEU A 13 8.31 -2.72 -3.71
CA LEU A 13 9.31 -3.74 -3.47
C LEU A 13 10.18 -3.95 -4.71
N GLU A 14 11.48 -3.77 -4.57
CA GLU A 14 12.45 -4.07 -5.63
C GLU A 14 12.81 -5.55 -5.57
N LEU A 15 12.45 -6.30 -6.60
CA LEU A 15 12.79 -7.73 -6.73
C LEU A 15 14.24 -7.94 -7.17
N GLY A 16 14.91 -6.88 -7.62
CA GLY A 16 16.30 -6.86 -8.05
C GLY A 16 16.79 -5.41 -8.16
N ARG A 17 18.10 -5.21 -8.29
CA ARG A 17 18.68 -3.86 -8.37
C ARG A 17 18.22 -3.17 -9.66
N SER A 18 17.43 -2.11 -9.51
CA SER A 18 17.08 -1.23 -10.62
C SER A 18 18.27 -0.33 -10.98
N PRO A 19 18.57 -0.12 -12.28
CA PRO A 19 19.57 0.84 -12.69
C PRO A 19 19.13 2.26 -12.26
N PRO A 20 20.07 3.15 -11.96
CA PRO A 20 19.74 4.53 -11.68
C PRO A 20 19.06 5.15 -12.90
N PRO A 21 18.02 5.96 -12.69
CA PRO A 21 17.25 6.50 -13.79
C PRO A 21 18.05 7.44 -14.70
N GLY A 22 17.83 7.33 -16.02
CA GLY A 22 18.46 8.12 -17.07
C GLY A 22 17.54 9.17 -17.69
N PRO A 23 18.09 10.13 -18.48
CA PRO A 23 17.33 11.20 -19.13
C PRO A 23 16.31 10.74 -20.19
N HIS A 24 16.47 9.52 -20.70
CA HIS A 24 15.59 8.95 -21.71
C HIS A 24 14.53 8.02 -21.11
N ASP A 25 14.57 7.79 -19.80
CA ASP A 25 13.63 6.90 -19.13
C ASP A 25 12.28 7.58 -18.99
N ARG A 26 11.24 6.90 -19.50
CA ARG A 26 9.86 7.40 -19.44
C ARG A 26 9.20 7.20 -18.08
N LEU A 27 9.80 6.36 -17.23
CA LEU A 27 9.27 5.99 -15.92
C LEU A 27 10.43 5.76 -14.96
N TRP A 28 10.37 6.40 -13.79
CA TRP A 28 11.30 6.15 -12.69
C TRP A 28 10.59 5.41 -11.58
N GLN A 29 10.89 4.13 -11.46
CA GLN A 29 10.40 3.33 -10.35
C GLN A 29 11.10 3.78 -9.06
N ASN A 30 10.33 3.91 -7.96
CA ASN A 30 10.84 4.32 -6.65
C ASN A 30 11.60 5.65 -6.68
N ALA A 31 11.12 6.60 -7.46
CA ALA A 31 11.71 7.92 -7.55
C ALA A 31 11.89 8.54 -6.16
N ASP A 32 13.06 9.14 -5.94
CA ASP A 32 13.36 9.85 -4.71
C ASP A 32 13.89 11.26 -5.02
N ILE A 33 13.69 12.17 -4.06
CA ILE A 33 14.04 13.58 -4.21
C ILE A 33 15.53 13.76 -4.48
N ALA A 34 16.40 12.95 -3.86
CA ALA A 34 17.84 13.08 -4.04
C ALA A 34 18.29 12.63 -5.44
N SER A 35 17.72 11.55 -5.97
CA SER A 35 17.95 11.11 -7.34
C SER A 35 17.47 12.15 -8.35
N PHE A 36 16.29 12.73 -8.14
CA PHE A 36 15.79 13.81 -9.00
C PHE A 36 16.64 15.08 -8.90
N ALA A 37 17.10 15.47 -7.71
CA ALA A 37 17.99 16.62 -7.52
C ALA A 37 19.32 16.43 -8.25
N ARG A 38 19.92 15.23 -8.18
CA ARG A 38 21.16 14.91 -8.92
C ARG A 38 20.97 14.97 -10.43
N TRP A 39 19.84 14.47 -10.93
CA TRP A 39 19.54 14.46 -12.36
C TRP A 39 19.21 15.85 -12.91
N SER A 40 18.36 16.61 -12.21
CA SER A 40 17.92 17.95 -12.63
C SER A 40 18.95 19.05 -12.37
N GLY A 41 19.87 18.83 -11.42
CA GLY A 41 20.80 19.85 -10.93
C GLY A 41 20.13 20.92 -10.04
N LEU A 42 18.85 20.75 -9.68
CA LEU A 42 18.11 21.69 -8.86
C LEU A 42 18.29 21.42 -7.37
N ALA A 43 18.36 22.49 -6.58
CA ALA A 43 18.29 22.39 -5.12
C ALA A 43 16.84 22.12 -4.70
N MET A 44 16.54 20.87 -4.34
CA MET A 44 15.19 20.44 -3.96
C MET A 44 14.94 20.52 -2.46
N GLN A 45 13.72 20.91 -2.09
CA GLN A 45 13.21 20.75 -0.72
C GLN A 45 12.90 19.27 -0.47
N PRO A 46 13.12 18.75 0.75
CA PRO A 46 12.91 17.33 1.08
C PRO A 46 11.43 17.02 1.34
N ILE A 47 10.54 17.52 0.48
CA ILE A 47 9.11 17.27 0.50
C ILE A 47 8.59 17.03 -0.90
N VAL A 48 7.57 16.20 -1.01
CA VAL A 48 6.77 16.02 -2.22
C VAL A 48 5.36 16.51 -1.93
N VAL A 49 4.77 17.22 -2.87
CA VAL A 49 3.38 17.65 -2.78
C VAL A 49 2.56 16.75 -3.68
N ARG A 50 1.71 15.92 -3.07
CA ARG A 50 0.73 15.11 -3.79
C ARG A 50 -0.52 15.95 -4.03
N GLU A 51 -0.78 16.27 -5.28
CA GLU A 51 -1.94 17.07 -5.65
C GLU A 51 -3.22 16.22 -5.58
N THR A 52 -4.24 16.77 -4.91
CA THR A 52 -5.52 16.10 -4.67
C THR A 52 -6.65 16.67 -5.52
N VAL A 53 -6.48 17.89 -6.04
CA VAL A 53 -7.48 18.57 -6.88
C VAL A 53 -6.83 19.25 -8.07
N ALA A 54 -7.56 19.38 -9.17
CA ALA A 54 -7.05 20.08 -10.35
C ALA A 54 -6.69 21.55 -10.05
N PRO A 55 -5.65 22.08 -10.70
CA PRO A 55 -5.22 23.46 -10.49
C PRO A 55 -6.30 24.43 -10.94
N ARG A 56 -6.36 25.59 -10.26
CA ARG A 56 -7.27 26.69 -10.61
C ARG A 56 -6.47 27.82 -11.22
N ILE A 57 -6.92 28.32 -12.37
CA ILE A 57 -6.35 29.50 -13.03
C ILE A 57 -7.44 30.58 -13.05
N GLY A 58 -7.25 31.60 -12.21
CA GLY A 58 -8.31 32.56 -11.91
C GLY A 58 -9.50 31.89 -11.21
N ALA A 59 -10.72 32.11 -11.71
CA ALA A 59 -11.93 31.50 -11.15
C ALA A 59 -12.19 30.06 -11.66
N ALA A 60 -11.57 29.67 -12.79
CA ALA A 60 -11.83 28.43 -13.49
C ALA A 60 -10.93 27.28 -13.01
N VAL A 61 -11.48 26.06 -13.01
CA VAL A 61 -10.69 24.82 -12.88
C VAL A 61 -10.01 24.57 -14.22
N PHE A 62 -8.71 24.32 -14.20
CA PHE A 62 -7.92 23.98 -15.38
C PHE A 62 -7.86 22.46 -15.52
N ASP A 63 -8.29 21.95 -16.67
CA ASP A 63 -8.17 20.53 -17.01
C ASP A 63 -6.81 20.29 -17.67
N ASP A 64 -5.91 19.64 -16.94
CA ASP A 64 -4.58 19.23 -17.41
C ASP A 64 -4.52 17.75 -17.82
N GLY A 65 -5.66 17.04 -17.79
CA GLY A 65 -5.73 15.62 -18.10
C GLY A 65 -5.10 14.69 -17.06
N LEU A 66 -4.71 15.20 -15.88
CA LEU A 66 -4.12 14.38 -14.80
C LEU A 66 -5.21 13.79 -13.89
N VAL A 67 -5.18 12.46 -13.75
CA VAL A 67 -6.03 11.73 -12.78
C VAL A 67 -5.37 11.78 -11.40
N ARG A 68 -6.10 12.23 -10.39
CA ARG A 68 -5.64 12.42 -9.00
C ARG A 68 -6.29 11.43 -8.04
N ASP A 69 -6.57 10.24 -8.54
CA ASP A 69 -7.15 9.13 -7.77
C ASP A 69 -6.01 8.28 -7.18
N TRP A 70 -5.35 8.83 -6.16
CA TRP A 70 -4.24 8.15 -5.49
C TRP A 70 -4.77 7.07 -4.54
N PRO A 71 -4.21 5.85 -4.54
CA PRO A 71 -4.60 4.83 -3.58
C PRO A 71 -4.33 5.31 -2.15
N ASP A 72 -5.28 5.03 -1.25
CA ASP A 72 -5.16 5.39 0.16
C ASP A 72 -4.07 4.53 0.83
N PRO A 73 -2.99 5.15 1.37
CA PRO A 73 -1.94 4.44 2.08
C PRO A 73 -2.50 3.81 3.36
N GLY A 74 -2.88 2.53 3.29
CA GLY A 74 -3.36 1.77 4.47
C GLY A 74 -4.61 0.90 4.26
N SER A 75 -5.22 0.90 3.07
CA SER A 75 -6.47 0.14 2.77
C SER A 75 -6.38 -1.40 2.86
N GLY A 76 -5.26 -1.97 3.33
CA GLY A 76 -5.07 -3.41 3.52
C GLY A 76 -5.57 -3.96 4.86
N VAL A 77 -5.87 -3.11 5.85
CA VAL A 77 -6.18 -3.56 7.23
C VAL A 77 -7.40 -4.48 7.28
N ASP A 78 -8.46 -4.16 6.54
CA ASP A 78 -9.70 -4.96 6.51
C ASP A 78 -9.45 -6.38 6.02
N ARG A 79 -8.54 -6.55 5.06
CA ARG A 79 -8.15 -7.87 4.56
C ARG A 79 -7.42 -8.69 5.61
N HIS A 80 -6.57 -8.06 6.42
CA HIS A 80 -5.89 -8.74 7.53
C HIS A 80 -6.88 -9.18 8.61
N LEU A 81 -7.91 -8.38 8.88
CA LEU A 81 -9.00 -8.75 9.79
C LEU A 81 -9.76 -9.99 9.27
N GLY A 82 -10.04 -10.05 7.97
CA GLY A 82 -10.64 -11.22 7.33
C GLY A 82 -9.81 -12.50 7.51
N TYR A 83 -8.50 -12.43 7.30
CA TYR A 83 -7.61 -13.58 7.53
C TYR A 83 -7.56 -14.01 8.99
N ALA A 84 -7.51 -13.07 9.93
CA ALA A 84 -7.54 -13.38 11.36
C ALA A 84 -8.82 -14.13 11.72
N PHE A 85 -9.98 -13.64 11.26
CA PHE A 85 -11.27 -14.31 11.49
C PHE A 85 -11.28 -15.75 10.93
N GLN A 86 -10.76 -15.95 9.71
CA GLN A 86 -10.65 -17.28 9.11
C GLN A 86 -9.82 -18.24 9.97
N TRP A 87 -8.64 -17.80 10.44
CA TRP A 87 -7.79 -18.62 11.30
C TRP A 87 -8.44 -18.94 12.64
N TYR A 88 -9.14 -17.99 13.26
CA TYR A 88 -9.87 -18.26 14.50
C TYR A 88 -11.05 -19.20 14.29
N ALA A 89 -11.81 -19.06 13.20
CA ALA A 89 -12.90 -19.97 12.86
C ALA A 89 -12.38 -21.41 12.67
N LEU A 90 -11.26 -21.58 11.97
CA LEU A 90 -10.60 -22.89 11.80
C LEU A 90 -10.12 -23.46 13.14
N ALA A 91 -9.52 -22.64 14.01
CA ALA A 91 -9.07 -23.06 15.33
C ALA A 91 -10.25 -23.51 16.22
N VAL A 92 -11.36 -22.76 16.23
CA VAL A 92 -12.58 -23.11 16.98
C VAL A 92 -13.20 -24.39 16.43
N LEU A 93 -13.29 -24.54 15.12
CA LEU A 93 -13.78 -25.76 14.48
C LEU A 93 -12.92 -26.97 14.87
N ALA A 94 -11.60 -26.86 14.74
CA ALA A 94 -10.66 -27.92 15.11
C ALA A 94 -10.77 -28.29 16.59
N ALA A 95 -10.84 -27.30 17.49
CA ALA A 95 -11.02 -27.53 18.92
C ALA A 95 -12.36 -28.22 19.22
N GLY A 96 -13.45 -27.78 18.58
CA GLY A 96 -14.78 -28.40 18.74
C GLY A 96 -14.81 -29.86 18.27
N LEU A 97 -14.22 -30.14 17.11
CA LEU A 97 -14.07 -31.51 16.60
C LEU A 97 -13.20 -32.36 17.52
N TRP A 98 -12.09 -31.81 18.00
CA TRP A 98 -11.20 -32.50 18.95
C TRP A 98 -11.93 -32.87 20.24
N VAL A 99 -12.65 -31.93 20.86
CA VAL A 99 -13.50 -32.20 22.04
C VAL A 99 -14.52 -33.29 21.70
N ARG A 100 -15.21 -33.19 20.55
CA ARG A 100 -16.25 -34.14 20.14
C ARG A 100 -15.73 -35.56 19.95
N PHE A 101 -14.57 -35.75 19.34
CA PHE A 101 -14.04 -37.07 19.03
C PHE A 101 -13.18 -37.64 20.17
N VAL A 102 -12.37 -36.82 20.83
CA VAL A 102 -11.48 -37.28 21.89
C VAL A 102 -12.25 -37.47 23.20
N LEU A 103 -13.05 -36.50 23.65
CA LEU A 103 -13.73 -36.60 24.94
C LEU A 103 -14.99 -37.47 24.88
N PHE A 104 -15.76 -37.41 23.78
CA PHE A 104 -17.00 -38.18 23.64
C PHE A 104 -16.86 -39.46 22.80
N GLY A 105 -15.88 -39.55 21.89
CA GLY A 105 -15.61 -40.78 21.13
C GLY A 105 -14.90 -41.85 21.96
N ARG A 106 -13.97 -41.47 22.85
CA ARG A 106 -13.31 -42.41 23.79
C ARG A 106 -14.30 -43.10 24.73
N ARG A 107 -15.45 -42.48 25.03
CA ARG A 107 -16.49 -43.08 25.90
C ARG A 107 -17.28 -44.21 25.22
N LYS A 108 -17.31 -44.29 23.88
CA LYS A 108 -18.03 -45.35 23.15
C LYS A 108 -17.18 -46.60 22.86
N ALA A 109 -15.85 -46.53 22.97
CA ALA A 109 -14.96 -47.64 22.66
C ALA A 109 -14.72 -48.62 23.83
N GLY A 110 -15.42 -48.44 24.97
CA GLY A 110 -15.28 -49.26 26.18
C GLY A 110 -16.52 -50.08 26.56
N ARG A 111 -17.40 -50.41 25.59
CA ARG A 111 -18.50 -51.36 25.77
C ARG A 111 -18.46 -52.42 24.68
#